data_AF-A0A838VU60-F1
#
_entry.id   AF-A0A838VU60-F1
#
_cell.length_a   1.000
_cell.length_b   1.000
_cell.length_c   1.000
_cell.angle_alpha   90.00
_cell.angle_beta   90.00
_cell.angle_gamma   90.00
#
_symmetry.space_group_name_H-M   'P 1'
#
loop_
_entity.id
_entity.type
_entity.pdbx_description
1 polymer ?
#
loop_
_entity_poly.entity_id
_entity_poly.type
_entity_poly.pdbx_seq_one_letter_code
_entity_poly.pdbx_strand_id
1 'polypeptide(L)'
;MDAPVDQVEEKVEKVEAEVVSKELEVKTDEKVNVEEFRISGDALVAKVKELIHLGNIRRIIIKNEEGRTLIEIPLAFGVVGGVISAALFPVVAAVGVIGAMVAHLTVVIEKREEQ
;
A
#
# COMPACT_ATOMS: atom_id res chain seq x y z
N MET A 1 0.77 0.26 71.30
CA MET A 1 0.05 -0.89 70.75
C MET A 1 0.46 -1.00 69.30
N ASP A 2 1.66 -1.58 69.17
CA ASP A 2 2.12 -2.46 68.11
C ASP A 2 1.83 -2.07 66.66
N ALA A 3 2.85 -1.46 66.06
CA ALA A 3 3.18 -1.82 64.69
C ALA A 3 3.64 -3.30 64.65
N PRO A 4 3.40 -3.97 63.52
CA PRO A 4 4.45 -4.36 62.60
C PRO A 4 4.27 -3.55 61.30
N VAL A 5 5.24 -2.80 60.75
CA VAL A 5 6.67 -3.12 60.51
C VAL A 5 6.78 -4.58 60.07
N ASP A 6 6.77 -4.91 58.80
CA ASP A 6 7.85 -4.64 57.87
C ASP A 6 7.31 -5.02 56.48
N GLN A 7 7.47 -4.19 55.45
CA GLN A 7 8.69 -4.11 54.63
C GLN A 7 9.04 -5.51 54.08
N VAL A 8 9.28 -5.75 52.80
CA VAL A 8 10.07 -5.07 51.77
C VAL A 8 9.85 -5.99 50.55
N GLU A 9 9.72 -5.58 49.30
CA GLU A 9 10.69 -4.87 48.46
C GLU A 9 9.92 -4.63 47.15
N GLU A 10 9.77 -3.38 46.73
CA GLU A 10 10.69 -2.79 45.75
C GLU A 10 10.10 -2.96 44.33
N LYS A 11 9.36 -1.93 43.88
CA LYS A 11 9.87 -0.96 42.88
C LYS A 11 9.52 -1.50 41.49
N VAL A 12 8.67 -0.83 40.75
CA VAL A 12 9.03 0.10 39.66
C VAL A 12 7.84 -0.12 38.70
N GLU A 13 7.11 0.81 38.13
CA GLU A 13 7.08 2.27 38.11
C GLU A 13 5.97 2.61 37.10
N LYS A 14 5.00 3.45 37.50
CA LYS A 14 4.00 4.16 36.65
C LYS A 14 2.98 3.27 35.90
N VAL A 15 1.71 3.12 36.29
CA VAL A 15 0.64 4.11 36.55
C VAL A 15 0.50 5.19 35.47
N GLU A 16 -0.43 4.89 34.56
CA GLU A 16 -1.51 5.74 34.05
C GLU A 16 -1.17 7.11 33.44
N ALA A 17 -0.91 7.07 32.14
CA ALA A 17 -1.32 7.99 31.07
C ALA A 17 -0.72 7.34 29.81
N GLU A 18 -1.40 7.05 28.72
CA GLU A 18 -2.13 7.97 27.86
C GLU A 18 -2.48 7.15 26.60
N VAL A 19 -3.60 7.46 25.95
CA VAL A 19 -3.93 7.18 24.52
C VAL A 19 -3.98 5.71 24.04
N VAL A 20 -5.17 5.11 23.86
CA VAL A 20 -6.10 5.32 22.73
C VAL A 20 -5.45 5.07 21.36
N SER A 21 -6.07 4.16 20.59
CA SER A 21 -6.07 4.02 19.12
C SER A 21 -5.45 2.74 18.55
N LYS A 22 -6.27 1.69 18.41
CA LYS A 22 -6.40 1.07 17.09
C LYS A 22 -7.85 0.66 16.82
N GLU A 23 -8.77 1.53 17.25
CA GLU A 23 -9.97 1.77 16.48
C GLU A 23 -9.49 2.40 15.18
N LEU A 24 -9.42 1.62 14.10
CA LEU A 24 -9.53 2.23 12.79
C LEU A 24 -11.00 2.61 12.64
N GLU A 25 -11.36 3.73 13.27
CA GLU A 25 -12.39 4.62 12.77
C GLU A 25 -12.06 4.83 11.29
N VAL A 26 -12.70 4.06 10.41
CA VAL A 26 -12.82 4.44 9.00
C VAL A 26 -13.83 5.59 8.95
N LYS A 27 -13.41 6.74 9.48
CA LYS A 27 -13.95 8.03 9.10
C LYS A 27 -13.13 8.49 7.93
N THR A 28 -13.64 8.25 6.74
CA THR A 28 -14.12 9.30 5.85
C THR A 28 -14.55 8.60 4.56
N ASP A 29 -15.76 8.91 4.15
CA ASP A 29 -16.29 8.69 2.80
C ASP A 29 -15.43 9.50 1.81
N GLU A 30 -14.17 9.13 1.64
CA GLU A 30 -13.44 9.38 0.40
C GLU A 30 -13.89 8.25 -0.52
N LYS A 31 -14.68 8.61 -1.53
CA LYS A 31 -15.13 7.77 -2.65
C LYS A 31 -13.93 7.26 -3.48
N VAL A 32 -12.99 6.55 -2.87
CA VAL A 32 -11.85 5.97 -3.59
C VAL A 32 -12.39 4.97 -4.62
N ASN A 33 -12.27 5.33 -5.90
CA ASN A 33 -12.72 4.48 -6.98
C ASN A 33 -11.68 3.38 -7.21
N VAL A 34 -11.99 2.18 -6.73
CA VAL A 34 -11.12 1.00 -6.83
C VAL A 34 -11.62 0.09 -7.94
N GLU A 35 -10.72 -0.29 -8.86
CA GLU A 35 -11.01 -1.29 -9.88
C GLU A 35 -10.01 -2.44 -9.80
N GLU A 36 -10.48 -3.65 -10.08
CA GLU A 36 -9.69 -4.87 -10.09
C GLU A 36 -9.91 -5.63 -11.39
N PHE A 37 -8.83 -6.09 -12.01
CA PHE A 37 -8.90 -6.93 -13.20
C PHE A 37 -7.82 -8.00 -13.20
N ARG A 38 -8.19 -9.20 -13.65
CA ARG A 38 -7.28 -10.32 -13.88
C ARG A 38 -6.71 -10.25 -15.28
N ILE A 39 -5.40 -10.42 -15.39
CA ILE A 39 -4.67 -10.40 -16.66
C ILE A 39 -3.60 -11.47 -16.67
N SER A 40 -3.20 -11.88 -17.88
CA SER A 40 -2.03 -12.74 -18.06
C SER A 40 -0.73 -11.98 -17.81
N GLY A 41 0.31 -12.69 -17.40
CA GLY A 41 1.62 -12.11 -17.12
C GLY A 41 2.25 -11.36 -18.29
N ASP A 42 2.04 -11.83 -19.52
CA ASP A 42 2.51 -11.18 -20.76
C ASP A 42 1.85 -9.82 -21.01
N ALA A 43 0.60 -9.65 -20.58
CA ALA A 43 -0.17 -8.41 -20.73
C ALA A 43 0.12 -7.39 -19.61
N LEU A 44 0.78 -7.80 -18.52
CA LEU A 44 0.98 -6.97 -17.33
C LEU A 44 1.73 -5.68 -17.63
N VAL A 45 2.86 -5.77 -18.34
CA VAL A 45 3.68 -4.58 -18.66
C VAL A 45 2.91 -3.59 -19.52
N ALA A 46 2.17 -4.09 -20.52
CA ALA A 46 1.36 -3.24 -21.38
C ALA A 46 0.28 -2.51 -20.58
N LYS A 47 -0.42 -3.24 -19.70
CA LYS A 47 -1.48 -2.65 -18.89
C LYS A 47 -0.95 -1.61 -17.89
N VAL A 48 0.15 -1.90 -17.20
CA VAL A 48 0.77 -0.93 -16.27
C VAL A 48 1.17 0.34 -17.02
N LYS A 49 1.79 0.23 -18.20
CA LYS A 49 2.10 1.40 -19.04
C LYS A 49 0.85 2.19 -19.41
N GLU A 50 -0.23 1.54 -19.85
CA GLU A 50 -1.50 2.19 -20.18
C GLU A 50 -2.05 2.99 -18.99
N LEU A 51 -2.11 2.37 -17.81
CA LEU A 51 -2.59 2.98 -16.57
C LEU A 51 -1.80 4.24 -16.19
N ILE A 52 -0.49 4.20 -16.37
CA ILE A 52 0.39 5.35 -16.13
C ILE A 52 0.09 6.48 -17.13
N HIS A 53 -0.17 6.16 -18.40
CA HIS A 53 -0.49 7.16 -19.43
C HIS A 53 -1.86 7.80 -19.22
N LEU A 54 -2.85 7.07 -18.70
CA LEU A 54 -4.19 7.62 -18.41
C LEU A 54 -4.14 8.75 -17.39
N GLY A 55 -3.19 8.68 -16.45
CA GLY A 55 -2.91 9.74 -15.51
C GLY A 55 -4.01 10.04 -14.47
N ASN A 56 -5.00 9.15 -14.35
CA ASN A 56 -6.06 9.19 -13.34
C ASN A 56 -5.86 8.15 -12.22
N ILE A 57 -4.84 7.31 -12.31
CA ILE A 57 -4.53 6.25 -11.34
C ILE A 57 -3.52 6.76 -10.30
N ARG A 58 -3.85 6.74 -9.01
CA ARG A 58 -2.93 7.13 -7.92
C ARG A 58 -2.10 5.97 -7.39
N ARG A 59 -2.61 4.75 -7.50
CA ARG A 59 -1.95 3.55 -6.96
C ARG A 59 -2.22 2.35 -7.85
N ILE A 60 -1.18 1.55 -8.09
CA ILE A 60 -1.27 0.25 -8.74
C ILE A 60 -0.78 -0.81 -7.75
N ILE A 61 -1.58 -1.84 -7.53
CA ILE A 61 -1.23 -2.99 -6.70
C ILE A 61 -1.29 -4.22 -7.60
N ILE A 62 -0.21 -5.01 -7.61
CA ILE A 62 -0.14 -6.26 -8.35
C ILE A 62 -0.17 -7.41 -7.34
N LYS A 63 -1.09 -8.35 -7.54
CA LYS A 63 -1.26 -9.54 -6.73
C LYS A 63 -1.08 -10.80 -7.57
N ASN A 64 -0.64 -11.88 -6.94
CA ASN A 64 -0.67 -13.21 -7.54
C ASN A 64 -2.10 -13.81 -7.51
N GLU A 65 -2.27 -15.02 -8.05
CA GLU A 65 -3.55 -15.73 -8.07
C GLU A 65 -4.11 -16.02 -6.67
N GLU A 66 -3.24 -16.16 -5.67
CA GLU A 66 -3.60 -16.37 -4.27
C GLU A 66 -4.04 -15.08 -3.57
N GLY A 67 -4.00 -13.94 -4.26
CA GLY A 67 -4.35 -12.62 -3.73
C GLY A 67 -3.24 -11.98 -2.88
N ARG A 68 -2.03 -12.53 -2.88
CA ARG A 68 -0.87 -11.94 -2.20
C ARG A 68 -0.32 -10.78 -3.01
N THR A 69 -0.16 -9.63 -2.38
CA THR A 69 0.49 -8.46 -2.99
C THR A 69 1.95 -8.77 -3.28
N LEU A 70 2.33 -8.70 -4.55
CA LEU A 70 3.70 -8.85 -5.02
C LEU A 70 4.44 -7.51 -5.02
N ILE A 71 3.76 -6.46 -5.48
CA ILE A 71 4.30 -5.11 -5.52
C ILE A 71 3.17 -4.09 -5.48
N GLU A 72 3.48 -2.95 -4.88
CA GLU A 72 2.61 -1.78 -4.85
C GLU A 72 3.39 -0.56 -5.33
N ILE A 73 2.76 0.22 -6.21
CA ILE A 73 3.37 1.34 -6.91
C ILE A 73 2.48 2.57 -6.73
N PRO A 74 2.90 3.55 -5.91
CA PRO A 74 2.25 4.85 -5.88
C PRO A 74 2.59 5.63 -7.14
N LEU A 75 1.57 6.07 -7.87
CA LEU A 75 1.70 6.94 -9.03
C LEU A 75 1.55 8.40 -8.56
N ALA A 76 2.67 9.01 -8.22
CA ALA A 76 2.74 10.41 -7.81
C ALA A 76 2.59 11.33 -9.04
N PHE A 77 1.46 12.00 -9.13
CA PHE A 77 1.24 13.08 -10.10
C PHE A 77 1.94 14.35 -9.64
N GLY A 78 3.03 14.73 -10.31
CA GLY A 78 3.79 15.93 -9.94
C GLY A 78 5.26 15.92 -10.36
N VAL A 79 5.75 14.80 -10.91
CA VAL A 79 7.11 14.70 -11.44
C VAL A 79 7.15 15.34 -12.83
N VAL A 80 7.38 16.65 -12.89
CA VAL A 80 7.36 17.42 -14.13
C VAL A 80 8.52 17.00 -15.07
N GLY A 81 8.20 16.74 -16.34
CA GLY A 81 9.05 17.03 -17.51
C GLY A 81 10.23 16.12 -17.86
N GLY A 82 10.81 15.32 -16.95
CA GLY A 82 11.99 14.52 -17.30
C GLY A 82 12.36 13.35 -16.38
N VAL A 83 11.89 13.35 -15.13
CA VAL A 83 12.24 12.29 -14.16
C VAL A 83 11.33 11.06 -14.27
N ILE A 84 10.12 11.20 -14.83
CA ILE A 84 9.19 10.06 -15.00
C ILE A 84 9.79 9.01 -15.94
N SER A 85 10.44 9.40 -17.04
CA SER A 85 11.01 8.42 -17.98
C SER A 85 12.15 7.61 -17.37
N ALA A 86 12.98 8.22 -16.52
CA ALA A 86 14.04 7.52 -15.79
C ALA A 86 13.50 6.67 -14.62
N ALA A 87 12.50 7.17 -13.90
CA ALA A 87 11.90 6.48 -12.75
C ALA A 87 10.96 5.33 -13.14
N LEU A 88 10.45 5.33 -14.37
CA LEU A 88 9.57 4.27 -14.85
C LEU A 88 10.34 3.01 -15.24
N PHE A 89 11.63 3.13 -15.56
CA PHE A 89 12.45 2.00 -15.98
C PHE A 89 12.57 0.92 -14.89
N PRO A 90 12.90 1.24 -13.62
CA PRO A 90 12.93 0.24 -12.55
C PRO A 90 11.59 -0.45 -12.30
N VAL A 91 10.48 0.32 -12.31
CA VAL A 91 9.14 -0.22 -12.05
C VAL A 91 8.72 -1.16 -13.18
N VAL A 92 8.86 -0.73 -14.43
CA VAL A 92 8.53 -1.56 -15.60
C VAL A 92 9.42 -2.79 -15.68
N ALA A 93 10.70 -2.68 -15.31
CA ALA A 93 11.60 -3.84 -15.24
C ALA A 93 11.15 -4.85 -14.18
N ALA A 94 10.83 -4.40 -12.96
CA ALA A 94 10.33 -5.28 -11.89
C ALA A 94 9.00 -5.95 -12.28
N VAL A 95 8.07 -5.19 -12.84
CA VAL A 95 6.78 -5.68 -13.36
C VAL A 95 6.99 -6.67 -14.50
N GLY A 96 7.98 -6.45 -15.36
CA GLY A 96 8.33 -7.36 -16.46
C GLY A 96 8.86 -8.71 -15.98
N VAL A 97 9.71 -8.73 -14.95
CA VAL A 97 10.19 -9.97 -14.35
C VAL A 97 9.03 -10.73 -13.71
N ILE A 98 8.19 -10.06 -12.93
CA ILE A 98 7.01 -10.67 -12.30
C ILE A 98 6.05 -11.24 -13.36
N GLY A 99 5.75 -10.47 -14.40
CA GLY A 99 4.88 -10.89 -15.50
C GLY A 99 5.43 -12.07 -16.30
N ALA A 100 6.76 -12.21 -16.41
CA ALA A 100 7.37 -13.37 -17.07
C ALA A 100 7.33 -14.64 -16.20
N MET A 101 7.30 -14.49 -14.88
CA MET A 101 7.33 -15.62 -13.94
C MET A 101 5.93 -16.16 -13.59
N VAL A 102 4.92 -15.30 -13.60
CA VAL A 102 3.57 -15.63 -13.13
C VAL A 102 2.58 -15.62 -14.31
N ALA A 103 1.88 -16.74 -14.50
CA ALA A 103 0.93 -16.90 -15.61
C ALA A 103 -0.27 -15.95 -15.51
N HIS A 104 -0.85 -15.82 -14.31
CA HIS A 104 -2.02 -14.97 -14.07
C HIS A 104 -1.82 -14.06 -12.86
N LEU A 105 -2.19 -12.80 -13.03
CA LEU A 105 -1.98 -11.74 -12.07
C LEU A 105 -3.26 -10.94 -11.92
N THR A 106 -3.45 -10.37 -10.74
CA THR A 106 -4.55 -9.44 -10.46
C THR A 106 -3.97 -8.05 -10.29
N VAL A 107 -4.46 -7.11 -11.08
CA VAL A 107 -4.09 -5.71 -10.98
C VAL A 107 -5.24 -4.97 -10.32
N VAL A 108 -4.96 -4.33 -9.19
CA VAL A 108 -5.88 -3.44 -8.48
C VAL A 108 -5.39 -2.02 -8.65
N ILE A 109 -6.30 -1.13 -8.97
CA ILE A 109 -6.00 0.28 -9.15
C ILE A 109 -6.90 1.13 -8.26
N GLU A 110 -6.32 2.21 -7.74
CA GLU A 110 -7.04 3.26 -7.06
C GLU A 110 -7.02 4.49 -7.96
N LYS A 111 -8.20 4.90 -8.45
CA LYS A 111 -8.37 6.10 -9.28
C LYS A 111 -8.60 7.32 -8.40
N ARG A 112 -8.31 8.51 -8.96
CA ARG A 112 -8.77 9.76 -8.36
C ARG A 112 -10.29 9.83 -8.42
N GLU A 113 -10.90 10.37 -7.39
CA GLU A 113 -12.24 10.91 -7.48
C GLU A 113 -12.25 12.03 -8.53
N GLU A 114 -13.03 11.82 -9.58
CA GLU A 114 -13.41 12.88 -10.51
C GLU A 114 -14.51 13.67 -9.80
N GLN A 115 -14.16 14.83 -9.24
CA GLN A 115 -15.09 15.77 -8.61
C GLN A 115 -15.99 16.42 -9.65
#